data_AF-A0A0C2FGX3-F1
#
_entry.id   AF-A0A0C2FGX3-F1
#
_cell.length_a   1.000
_cell.length_b   1.000
_cell.length_c   1.000
_cell.angle_alpha   90.00
_cell.angle_beta   90.00
_cell.angle_gamma   90.00
#
_symmetry.space_group_name_H-M   'P 1'
#
loop_
_entity.id
_entity.type
_entity.pdbx_description
1 polymer ?
#
loop_
_entity_poly.entity_id
_entity_poly.type
_entity_poly.pdbx_seq_one_letter_code
_entity_poly.pdbx_strand_id
1 'polypeptide(L)' 'MAMLMRSACATMRLAACVERAALQTRALSVSARLFAERKYTKKHEWVSVKGDIGTVGITDFAT' A
#
# COMPACT_ATOMS: atom_id res chain seq x y z
N MET A 1 -45.07 35.30 16.42
CA MET A 1 -45.89 34.08 16.54
C MET A 1 -45.34 33.00 15.60
N ALA A 2 -44.60 32.03 16.15
CA ALA A 2 -44.55 30.63 15.73
C ALA A 2 -44.19 30.21 14.27
N MET A 3 -43.32 30.90 13.53
CA MET A 3 -42.76 30.35 12.26
C MET A 3 -41.28 30.00 12.26
N LEU A 4 -40.52 30.26 13.34
CA LEU A 4 -39.09 29.91 13.38
C LEU A 4 -38.78 28.59 14.11
N MET A 5 -39.78 27.95 14.71
CA MET A 5 -39.63 26.70 15.49
C MET A 5 -40.13 25.45 14.76
N ARG A 6 -40.07 25.43 13.42
CA ARG A 6 -40.35 24.21 12.63
C ARG A 6 -39.23 23.86 11.63
N SER A 7 -38.38 24.82 11.28
CA SER A 7 -37.31 24.60 10.29
C SER A 7 -36.11 23.82 10.83
N ALA A 8 -35.97 23.67 12.16
CA ALA A 8 -34.79 23.03 12.75
C ALA A 8 -34.91 21.49 12.90
N CYS A 9 -36.10 20.90 12.73
CA CYS A 9 -36.29 19.46 12.97
C CYS A 9 -36.14 18.60 11.69
N ALA A 10 -36.31 19.19 10.49
CA ALA A 10 -36.24 18.43 9.24
C ALA A 10 -34.82 18.31 8.64
N THR A 11 -33.85 19.09 9.10
CA THR A 11 -32.47 19.02 8.60
C THR A 11 -31.55 18.12 9.43
N MET A 12 -31.99 17.70 10.63
CA MET A 12 -31.13 16.97 11.56
C MET A 12 -31.21 15.43 11.47
N ARG A 13 -31.75 14.87 10.38
CA ARG A 13 -31.92 13.41 10.21
C ARG A 13 -31.39 12.81 8.90
N LEU A 14 -30.76 13.57 8.02
CA LEU A 14 -30.16 13.02 6.79
C LEU A 14 -28.62 13.00 6.79
N ALA A 15 -27.95 13.73 7.69
CA ALA A 15 -26.50 13.77 7.72
C ALA A 15 -25.85 12.60 8.49
N ALA A 16 -26.62 11.79 9.23
CA ALA A 16 -26.05 10.67 10.01
C ALA A 16 -25.84 9.38 9.19
N CYS A 17 -26.42 9.27 7.98
CA CYS A 17 -26.39 8.04 7.18
C CYS A 17 -25.25 8.01 6.15
N VAL A 18 -24.71 9.17 5.75
CA VAL A 18 -23.78 9.28 4.61
C VAL A 18 -22.31 9.29 5.03
N GLU A 19 -21.96 9.67 6.26
CA GLU A 19 -20.53 9.84 6.62
C GLU A 19 -19.85 8.54 7.07
N ARG A 20 -20.58 7.50 7.48
CA ARG A 20 -19.95 6.29 8.05
C ARG A 20 -19.64 5.20 7.01
N ALA A 21 -20.12 5.32 5.78
CA ALA A 21 -19.87 4.32 4.73
C ALA A 21 -18.58 4.58 3.92
N ALA A 22 -18.02 5.78 3.97
CA ALA A 22 -16.93 6.18 3.07
C ALA A 22 -15.51 5.83 3.55
N LEU A 23 -15.32 5.38 4.80
CA LEU A 23 -13.99 5.17 5.38
C LEU A 23 -13.74 3.74 5.88
N GLN A 24 -14.24 2.74 5.15
CA GLN A 24 -13.90 1.32 5.39
C GLN A 24 -13.32 0.60 4.17
N THR A 25 -12.69 1.32 3.23
CA THR A 25 -11.85 0.66 2.24
C THR A 25 -10.54 0.25 2.90
N ARG A 26 -10.45 -1.01 3.34
CA ARG A 26 -9.17 -1.59 3.79
C ARG A 26 -8.19 -1.46 2.63
N ALA A 27 -7.20 -0.58 2.77
CA ALA A 27 -6.12 -0.44 1.80
C ALA A 27 -5.32 -1.75 1.79
N LEU A 28 -5.51 -2.57 0.75
CA LEU A 28 -4.66 -3.73 0.50
C LEU A 28 -3.32 -3.19 0.01
N SER A 29 -2.24 -3.48 0.74
CA SER A 29 -0.89 -3.10 0.37
C SER A 29 -0.51 -3.79 -0.96
N VAL A 30 -0.49 -3.04 -2.06
CA VAL A 30 -0.04 -3.51 -3.39
C VAL A 30 1.50 -3.53 -3.50
N SER A 31 2.22 -3.67 -2.38
CA SER A 31 3.67 -3.79 -2.43
C SER A 31 4.05 -5.11 -3.09
N ALA A 32 4.54 -5.02 -4.33
CA ALA A 32 5.17 -6.14 -5.01
C ALA A 32 6.45 -6.49 -4.22
N ARG A 33 6.38 -7.52 -3.37
CA ARG A 33 7.56 -8.08 -2.69
C ARG A 33 8.36 -8.92 -3.68
N LEU A 34 9.03 -8.27 -4.62
CA LEU A 34 9.97 -8.91 -5.53
C LEU A 34 11.28 -9.13 -4.77
N PHE A 35 11.33 -10.17 -3.95
CA PHE A 35 12.59 -10.65 -3.39
C PHE A 35 13.44 -11.19 -4.53
N ALA A 36 14.42 -10.40 -4.98
CA ALA A 36 15.42 -10.86 -5.94
C ALA A 36 16.38 -11.80 -5.21
N GLU A 37 16.31 -13.10 -5.50
CA GLU A 37 17.22 -14.07 -4.93
C GLU A 37 18.63 -13.83 -5.49
N ARG A 38 19.62 -13.68 -4.61
CA ARG A 38 21.05 -13.59 -4.96
C ARG A 38 21.72 -14.91 -4.63
N LYS A 39 22.43 -15.49 -5.61
CA LYS A 39 23.28 -16.67 -5.43
C LYS A 39 24.74 -16.22 -5.39
N TYR A 40 25.55 -16.88 -4.56
CA TYR A 40 26.95 -16.52 -4.34
C TYR A 40 27.87 -17.66 -4.75
N THR A 41 29.04 -17.32 -5.28
CA THR A 41 30.11 -18.28 -5.59
C THR A 41 31.20 -18.23 -4.51
N LYS A 42 32.02 -19.29 -4.44
CA LYS A 42 33.20 -19.31 -3.55
C LYS A 42 34.27 -18.28 -3.94
N LYS A 43 34.17 -17.70 -5.14
CA LYS A 43 35.11 -16.72 -5.67
C LYS A 43 34.71 -15.27 -5.35
N HIS A 44 33.81 -15.06 -4.40
CA HIS A 44 33.31 -13.73 -4.04
C HIS A 44 32.56 -13.05 -5.19
N GLU A 45 31.82 -13.83 -5.97
CA GLU A 45 30.93 -13.32 -7.00
C GLU A 45 29.49 -13.56 -6.58
N TRP A 46 28.58 -12.73 -7.08
CA TRP A 46 27.15 -12.92 -6.91
C TRP A 46 26.42 -12.82 -8.25
N VAL A 47 25.30 -13.53 -8.34
CA VAL A 47 24.36 -13.45 -9.45
C VAL A 47 22.94 -13.26 -8.94
N SER A 48 22.18 -12.36 -9.56
CA SER A 48 20.75 -12.17 -9.32
C SER A 48 19.99 -12.35 -10.62
N VAL A 49 18.97 -13.22 -10.61
CA VAL A 49 18.20 -13.57 -11.80
C VAL A 49 16.82 -12.95 -11.71
N LYS A 50 16.41 -12.20 -12.75
CA LYS A 50 15.08 -11.62 -12.89
C LYS A 50 14.51 -11.99 -14.25
N GLY A 51 13.63 -13.00 -14.27
CA GLY A 51 13.15 -13.60 -15.52
C GLY A 51 14.32 -14.20 -16.29
N ASP A 52 14.50 -13.77 -17.55
CA ASP A 52 15.58 -14.24 -18.42
C ASP A 52 16.88 -13.42 -18.32
N ILE A 53 16.91 -12.38 -17.47
CA ILE A 53 18.07 -11.48 -17.31
C ILE A 53 18.80 -11.80 -16.00
N GLY A 54 20.08 -12.13 -16.09
CA GLY A 54 21.00 -12.29 -14.96
C GLY A 54 21.90 -11.06 -14.77
N THR A 55 21.94 -10.51 -13.56
CA THR A 55 22.91 -9.48 -13.16
C THR A 55 24.02 -10.13 -12.34
N VAL A 56 25.28 -9.89 -12.71
CA VAL A 56 26.46 -10.42 -12.02
C VAL A 56 27.31 -9.30 -11.43
N GLY A 57 28.00 -9.58 -10.33
CA GLY A 57 28.92 -8.64 -9.70
C GLY A 57 29.89 -9.31 -8.74
N ILE A 58 30.84 -8.52 -8.23
CA ILE A 58 31.79 -8.91 -7.19
C ILE A 58 31.20 -8.53 -5.83
N THR A 59 31.43 -9.34 -4.79
CA THR A 59 30.98 -9.06 -3.43
C THR A 59 31.94 -8.14 -2.68
N ASP A 60 31.44 -7.43 -1.66
CA ASP A 60 32.25 -6.52 -0.83
C ASP A 60 33.36 -7.24 -0.01
N PHE A 61 33.34 -8.58 0.01
CA PHE A 61 34.34 -9.41 0.67
C PHE A 61 35.50 -9.80 -0.24
N ALA A 62 35.43 -9.46 -1.53
CA ALA A 62 36.55 -9.69 -2.45
C ALA A 62 37.74 -8.82 -2.03
N THR A 63 38.82 -9.48 -1.65
CA THR A 63 40.11 -8.87 -1.29
C THR A 63 41.05 -8.80 -2.48
#